data_AF-A0A9W3YK72-F1
#
_entry.id   AF-A0A9W3YK72-F1
#
_cell.length_a   1.000
_cell.length_b   1.000
_cell.length_c   1.000
_cell.angle_alpha   90.00
_cell.angle_beta   90.00
_cell.angle_gamma   90.00
#
_symmetry.space_group_name_H-M   'P 1'
#
loop_
_entity.id
_entity.type
_entity.pdbx_description
1 polymer ?
#
loop_
_entity_poly.entity_id
_entity_poly.type
_entity_poly.pdbx_seq_one_letter_code
_entity_poly.pdbx_strand_id
1 'polypeptide(L)' 'MQTDTPKTELQKAFEESGLKYHELAKKVGISKSYCYKIINWNLRVYYDVAVNISKVLGKEITILFKEQEKNFKQ' A
#
# COMPACT_ATOMS: atom_id res chain seq x y z
N MET A 1 4.42 -17.54 -18.44
CA MET A 1 3.08 -16.94 -18.51
C MET A 1 2.90 -16.12 -17.24
N GLN A 2 2.92 -14.78 -17.33
CA GLN A 2 2.60 -13.95 -16.17
C GLN A 2 1.09 -14.05 -15.98
N THR A 3 0.66 -14.71 -14.92
CA THR A 3 -0.75 -14.69 -14.51
C THR A 3 -1.05 -13.27 -14.04
N ASP A 4 -1.81 -12.50 -14.81
CA ASP A 4 -2.27 -11.16 -14.45
C ASP A 4 -3.09 -11.25 -13.16
N THR A 5 -2.40 -11.11 -12.04
CA THR A 5 -3.05 -11.09 -10.73
C THR A 5 -3.74 -9.74 -10.62
N PRO A 6 -5.06 -9.69 -10.34
CA PRO A 6 -5.76 -8.43 -10.29
C PRO A 6 -5.13 -7.51 -9.23
N LYS A 7 -4.86 -6.26 -9.62
CA LYS A 7 -4.27 -5.26 -8.73
C LYS A 7 -5.17 -4.98 -7.53
N THR A 8 -4.54 -4.86 -6.36
CA THR A 8 -5.22 -4.47 -5.11
C THR A 8 -5.70 -3.01 -5.19
N GLU A 9 -6.64 -2.63 -4.32
CA GLU A 9 -7.06 -1.22 -4.21
C GLU A 9 -5.89 -0.29 -3.86
N LEU A 10 -4.95 -0.75 -3.03
CA LEU A 10 -3.73 -0.02 -2.69
C LEU A 10 -2.82 0.20 -3.91
N GLN A 11 -2.62 -0.82 -4.73
CA GLN A 11 -1.82 -0.71 -5.96
C GLN A 11 -2.45 0.28 -6.94
N LYS A 12 -3.77 0.21 -7.13
CA LYS A 12 -4.50 1.15 -7.99
C LYS A 12 -4.39 2.59 -7.48
N ALA A 13 -4.61 2.80 -6.18
CA ALA A 13 -4.47 4.13 -5.56
C ALA A 13 -3.06 4.71 -5.71
N PHE A 14 -2.03 3.87 -5.59
CA PHE A 14 -0.66 4.28 -5.81
C PHE A 14 -0.41 4.70 -7.27
N GLU A 15 -0.90 3.93 -8.25
CA GLU A 15 -0.78 4.27 -9.68
C GLU A 15 -1.53 5.56 -10.04
N GLU A 16 -2.76 5.71 -9.55
CA GLU A 16 -3.60 6.91 -9.74
C GLU A 16 -2.94 8.17 -9.17
N SER A 17 -2.14 8.04 -8.10
CA SER A 17 -1.46 9.18 -7.48
C SER A 17 -0.36 9.79 -8.35
N GLY A 18 0.13 9.05 -9.36
CA GLY A 18 1.29 9.46 -10.17
C GLY A 18 2.63 9.50 -9.42
N LEU A 19 2.65 9.14 -8.13
CA LEU A 19 3.86 9.15 -7.31
C LEU A 19 4.77 7.98 -7.64
N LYS A 20 6.08 8.24 -7.58
CA LYS A 20 7.10 7.19 -7.52
C LYS A 20 7.28 6.73 -6.07
N TYR A 21 7.76 5.50 -5.89
CA TYR A 21 7.96 4.91 -4.56
C TYR A 21 8.78 5.78 -3.60
N HIS A 22 9.82 6.45 -4.10
CA HIS A 22 10.67 7.31 -3.27
C HIS A 22 9.96 8.59 -2.82
N GLU A 23 9.00 9.09 -3.62
CA GLU A 23 8.22 10.30 -3.30
C GLU A 23 7.18 9.97 -2.23
N LEU A 24 6.46 8.84 -2.40
CA LEU A 24 5.53 8.35 -1.38
C LEU A 24 6.29 8.05 -0.07
N ALA A 25 7.41 7.33 -0.14
CA ALA A 25 8.20 6.99 1.04
C ALA A 25 8.68 8.25 1.79
N LYS A 26 9.13 9.29 1.07
CA LYS A 26 9.53 10.57 1.66
C LYS A 26 8.37 11.30 2.34
N LYS A 27 7.17 11.30 1.73
CA LYS A 27 5.96 11.92 2.31
C LYS A 27 5.48 11.21 3.57
N VAL A 28 5.64 9.88 3.62
CA VAL A 28 5.20 9.03 4.73
C VAL A 28 6.24 8.95 5.86
N GLY A 29 7.52 9.19 5.56
CA GLY A 29 8.61 9.08 6.53
C GLY A 29 9.17 7.67 6.68
N ILE A 30 9.16 6.88 5.61
CA ILE A 30 9.66 5.48 5.59
C ILE A 30 10.72 5.27 4.51
N SER A 31 11.41 4.11 4.55
CA SER A 31 12.35 3.76 3.49
C SER A 31 11.63 3.39 2.18
N LYS A 32 12.28 3.67 1.04
CA LYS A 32 11.78 3.28 -0.30
C LYS A 32 11.52 1.77 -0.39
N SER A 33 12.40 0.96 0.18
CA SER A 33 12.26 -0.51 0.18
C SER A 33 11.03 -0.95 0.97
N TYR A 34 10.78 -0.34 2.13
CA TYR A 34 9.59 -0.64 2.92
C TYR A 34 8.31 -0.21 2.20
N CYS A 35 8.30 0.99 1.60
CA CYS A 35 7.20 1.46 0.76
C CYS A 35 6.89 0.48 -0.39
N TYR A 36 7.91 0.01 -1.10
CA TYR A 36 7.73 -0.96 -2.18
C TYR A 36 7.06 -2.26 -1.69
N LYS A 37 7.50 -2.78 -0.54
CA LYS A 37 6.92 -3.99 0.06
C LYS A 37 5.48 -3.76 0.51
N ILE A 38 5.15 -2.62 1.11
CA ILE A 38 3.77 -2.31 1.53
C ILE A 38 2.82 -2.30 0.32
N ILE A 39 3.23 -1.70 -0.79
CA ILE A 39 2.36 -1.59 -1.97
C ILE A 39 2.17 -2.93 -2.67
N ASN A 40 3.23 -3.75 -2.75
CA ASN A 40 3.22 -4.94 -3.60
C ASN A 40 3.02 -6.25 -2.84
N TRP A 41 3.30 -6.28 -1.54
CA TRP A 41 3.26 -7.49 -0.73
C TRP A 41 2.19 -7.35 0.34
N ASN A 42 1.56 -8.46 0.73
CA ASN A 42 0.56 -8.49 1.79
C ASN A 42 1.23 -8.44 3.18
N LEU A 43 1.94 -7.35 3.45
CA LEU A 43 2.78 -7.16 4.63
C LEU A 43 2.00 -6.40 5.71
N ARG A 44 2.07 -6.87 6.96
CA ARG A 44 1.48 -6.17 8.12
C ARG A 44 2.13 -4.81 8.31
N VAL A 45 1.34 -3.75 8.27
CA VAL A 45 1.79 -2.36 8.39
C VAL A 45 1.38 -1.80 9.74
N TYR A 46 2.25 -1.02 10.38
CA TYR A 46 1.88 -0.26 11.57
C TYR A 46 0.81 0.79 11.24
N TYR A 47 -0.08 1.04 12.20
CA TYR A 47 -1.26 1.87 11.98
C TYR A 47 -0.90 3.33 11.61
N ASP A 48 0.12 3.89 12.23
CA ASP A 48 0.65 5.24 11.94
C ASP A 48 1.13 5.37 10.49
N VAL A 49 1.89 4.40 10.00
CA VAL A 49 2.34 4.34 8.60
C VAL A 49 1.15 4.22 7.66
N ALA A 50 0.15 3.39 8.01
CA ALA A 50 -1.06 3.23 7.21
C ALA A 50 -1.89 4.53 7.13
N VAL A 51 -2.05 5.25 8.24
CA VAL A 51 -2.71 6.57 8.29
C VAL A 51 -1.98 7.58 7.40
N ASN A 52 -0.64 7.60 7.43
CA ASN A 52 0.12 8.52 6.61
C ASN A 52 0.03 8.20 5.11
N ILE A 53 0.03 6.91 4.74
CA ILE A 53 -0.19 6.49 3.36
C ILE A 53 -1.59 6.88 2.90
N SER A 54 -2.62 6.64 3.71
CA SER A 54 -4.02 6.94 3.37
C SER A 54 -4.23 8.44 3.14
N LYS A 55 -3.62 9.29 3.99
CA LYS A 55 -3.60 10.75 3.82
C LYS A 55 -2.91 11.18 2.53
N VAL A 56 -1.76 10.61 2.21
CA VAL A 56 -1.00 10.98 0.99
C VAL A 56 -1.73 10.55 -0.28
N LEU A 57 -2.36 9.38 -0.27
CA LEU A 57 -3.08 8.86 -1.43
C LEU A 57 -4.53 9.36 -1.54
N GLY A 58 -5.04 10.06 -0.52
CA GLY A 58 -6.42 10.56 -0.49
C GLY A 58 -7.45 9.44 -0.49
N LYS A 59 -7.16 8.32 0.18
CA LYS A 59 -8.04 7.15 0.24
C LYS A 59 -8.31 6.75 1.70
N GLU A 60 -9.36 5.95 1.88
CA GLU A 60 -9.66 5.30 3.16
C GLU A 60 -8.52 4.37 3.59
N ILE A 61 -8.25 4.30 4.90
CA ILE A 61 -7.15 3.48 5.44
C ILE A 61 -7.40 1.98 5.24
N THR A 62 -8.66 1.56 5.08
CA THR A 62 -9.06 0.16 4.90
C THR A 62 -8.42 -0.50 3.69
N ILE A 63 -8.02 0.27 2.67
CA ILE A 63 -7.34 -0.27 1.47
C ILE A 63 -6.01 -0.97 1.80
N LEU A 64 -5.38 -0.64 2.95
CA LEU A 64 -4.13 -1.27 3.39
C LEU A 64 -4.34 -2.58 4.16
N PHE A 65 -5.56 -2.82 4.64
CA PHE A 65 -5.87 -3.96 5.51
C PHE A 65 -6.80 -5.00 4.86
N LYS A 66 -7.58 -4.62 3.84
CA LYS A 66 -8.50 -5.53 3.13
C LYS A 66 -7.85 -6.84 2.65
N GLU A 67 -6.63 -6.76 2.13
CA GLU A 67 -5.91 -7.95 1.67
C GLU A 67 -5.30 -8.76 2.84
N GLN A 68 -4.96 -8.09 3.95
CA GLN A 68 -4.48 -8.76 5.16
C GLN A 68 -5.60 -9.56 5.83
N GLU A 69 -6.83 -9.01 5.87
CA GLU A 69 -8.01 -9.68 6.43
C GLU A 69 -8.29 -11.04 5.79
N LYS A 70 -8.00 -11.21 4.49
CA LYS A 70 -8.17 -12.49 3.79
C LYS A 70 -7.31 -13.60 4.38
N ASN A 71 -6.15 -13.27 4.96
CA ASN A 71 -5.25 -14.25 5.56
C ASN A 71 -5.66 -14.66 6.99
N PHE A 72 -6.51 -13.87 7.66
CA PHE A 72 -6.97 -14.15 9.03
C PHE A 72 -8.23 -15.00 9.09
N LYS A 73 -8.90 -15.24 7.94
CA LYS A 73 -10.08 -16.10 7.84
C LYS A 73 -9.75 -17.56 7.49
N GLN A 74 -8.50 -17.99 7.69
CA GLN A 74 -8.10 -19.39 7.61
C GLN A 74 -8.46 -20.15 8.88
#